data_AF-A0A2D3W014-F1
#
_entry.id   AF-A0A2D3W014-F1
#
_cell.length_a   1.000
_cell.length_b   1.000
_cell.length_c   1.000
_cell.angle_alpha   90.00
_cell.angle_beta   90.00
_cell.angle_gamma   90.00
#
_symmetry.space_group_name_H-M   'P 1'
#
loop_
_entity.id
_entity.type
_entity.pdbx_description
1 polymer ?
#
loop_
_entity_poly.entity_id
_entity_poly.type
_entity_poly.pdbx_seq_one_letter_code
_entity_poly.pdbx_strand_id
1 'polypeptide(L)' 'MSIKTLLTWFETHGRHELPWRKTSDVYHIFLSEVMLQQTQASRVAEHYYPHFLQKYPTLQDLANASLDEVLGDWSG' A
#
# COMPACT_ATOMS: atom_id res chain seq x y z
N MET A 1 9.30 7.39 26.72
CA MET A 1 9.88 7.89 25.45
C MET A 1 9.15 9.17 25.08
N SER A 2 9.86 10.28 24.84
CA SER A 2 9.19 11.53 24.43
C SER A 2 8.75 11.43 22.96
N ILE A 3 7.71 12.17 22.54
CA ILE A 3 7.30 12.26 21.12
C ILE A 3 8.51 12.62 20.24
N LYS A 4 9.33 13.57 20.70
CA LYS A 4 10.56 13.99 20.01
C LYS A 4 11.52 12.82 19.80
N THR A 5 11.73 12.00 20.82
CA THR A 5 12.60 10.81 20.74
C THR A 5 12.08 9.79 19.73
N LEU A 6 10.77 9.54 19.71
CA LEU A 6 10.16 8.61 18.76
C LEU A 6 10.27 9.12 17.32
N LEU A 7 10.04 10.42 17.10
CA LEU A 7 10.17 11.03 15.77
C LEU A 7 11.61 10.96 15.26
N THR A 8 12.61 11.33 16.07
CA THR A 8 14.02 11.22 15.68
C THR A 8 14.44 9.78 15.37
N TRP A 9 13.95 8.81 16.14
CA TRP A 9 14.18 7.40 15.83
C TRP A 9 13.52 7.01 14.50
N PHE A 10 12.28 7.43 14.27
CA PHE A 10 11.57 7.14 13.04
C PHE A 10 12.23 7.77 11.81
N GLU A 11 12.74 9.00 11.91
CA GLU A 11 13.48 9.68 10.83
C GLU A 11 14.77 8.94 10.43
N THR A 12 15.40 8.23 11.37
CA THR A 12 16.70 7.57 11.18
C THR A 12 16.58 6.09 10.85
N HIS A 13 15.57 5.40 11.41
CA HIS A 13 15.41 3.94 11.33
C HIS A 13 14.08 3.52 10.70
N GLY A 14 13.24 4.48 10.32
CA GLY A 14 11.96 4.20 9.70
C GLY A 14 12.12 3.48 8.36
N ARG A 15 11.13 2.65 8.02
CA ARG A 15 11.03 2.05 6.69
C ARG A 15 10.55 3.09 5.69
N HIS A 16 11.41 4.02 5.29
CA HIS A 16 11.05 5.10 4.35
C HIS A 16 10.95 4.63 2.89
N GLU A 17 11.57 3.48 2.60
CA GLU A 17 11.64 2.92 1.25
C GLU A 17 10.35 2.23 0.78
N LEU A 18 9.36 2.04 1.67
CA LEU A 18 8.09 1.44 1.30
C LEU A 18 7.35 2.35 0.28
N PRO A 19 6.89 1.82 -0.87
CA PRO A 19 6.33 2.63 -1.95
C PRO A 19 5.18 3.57 -1.51
N TRP A 20 4.27 3.09 -0.67
CA TRP A 20 3.13 3.86 -0.17
C TRP A 20 3.51 4.97 0.84
N ARG A 21 4.75 5.02 1.33
CA ARG A 21 5.26 6.13 2.16
C ARG A 21 5.93 7.23 1.35
N LYS A 22 6.10 7.04 0.04
CA LYS A 22 6.71 8.00 -0.90
C LYS A 22 5.68 8.75 -1.75
N THR A 23 4.39 8.64 -1.41
CA THR A 23 3.29 9.29 -2.12
C THR A 23 2.35 9.98 -1.13
N SER A 24 1.66 11.00 -1.62
CA SER A 24 0.53 11.66 -0.94
C SER A 24 -0.82 11.31 -1.58
N ASP A 25 -0.83 10.40 -2.56
CA ASP A 25 -2.05 9.93 -3.20
C ASP A 25 -2.90 9.10 -2.23
N VAL A 26 -4.13 9.56 -1.99
CA VAL A 26 -5.05 8.94 -1.02
C VAL A 26 -5.46 7.53 -1.44
N TYR A 27 -5.65 7.26 -2.74
CA TYR A 27 -6.01 5.93 -3.22
C TYR A 27 -4.86 4.95 -2.99
N HIS A 28 -3.63 5.36 -3.32
CA HIS A 28 -2.43 4.55 -3.08
C HIS A 28 -2.23 4.24 -1.60
N ILE A 29 -2.37 5.24 -0.73
CA ILE A 29 -2.26 5.06 0.73
C ILE A 29 -3.35 4.11 1.21
N PHE A 30 -4.62 4.36 0.87
CA PHE A 30 -5.75 3.50 1.25
C PHE A 30 -5.54 2.05 0.83
N LEU A 31 -5.17 1.82 -0.43
CA LEU A 31 -4.93 0.49 -0.97
C LEU A 31 -3.85 -0.25 -0.18
N SER A 32 -2.74 0.42 0.12
CA SER A 32 -1.66 -0.16 0.91
C SER A 32 -2.10 -0.55 2.32
N GLU A 33 -2.89 0.29 2.99
CA GLU A 33 -3.37 0.03 4.34
C GLU A 33 -4.33 -1.17 4.37
N VAL A 34 -5.19 -1.33 3.37
CA VAL A 34 -6.08 -2.51 3.25
C VAL A 34 -5.26 -3.78 3.03
N MET A 35 -4.27 -3.78 2.14
CA MET A 35 -3.42 -4.96 1.90
C MET A 35 -2.61 -5.36 3.14
N LEU A 36 -2.09 -4.37 3.88
CA LEU A 36 -1.25 -4.60 5.06
C LEU A 36 -2.00 -5.19 6.26
N GLN A 37 -3.34 -5.20 6.25
CA GLN A 37 -4.14 -5.85 7.31
C GLN A 37 -4.03 -7.37 7.27
N GLN A 38 -3.87 -7.97 6.09
CA GLN A 38 -3.87 -9.43 5.90
C GLN A 38 -2.52 -9.97 5.41
N THR A 39 -1.67 -9.11 4.84
CA THR A 39 -0.44 -9.52 4.15
C THR A 39 0.79 -8.81 4.72
N GLN A 40 1.92 -9.51 4.75
CA GLN A 40 3.20 -8.96 5.21
C GLN A 40 3.70 -7.85 4.28
N ALA A 41 4.31 -6.81 4.87
CA ALA A 41 4.74 -5.62 4.14
C ALA A 41 5.72 -5.88 2.98
N SER A 42 6.63 -6.85 3.10
CA SER A 42 7.52 -7.22 1.99
C SER A 42 6.74 -7.73 0.78
N ARG A 43 5.79 -8.65 1.01
CA ARG A 43 4.95 -9.22 -0.03
C ARG A 43 4.04 -8.18 -0.68
N VAL A 44 3.49 -7.25 0.11
CA VAL A 44 2.72 -6.11 -0.41
C VAL A 44 3.62 -5.23 -1.30
N ALA A 45 4.82 -4.88 -0.85
CA ALA A 45 5.74 -4.01 -1.57
C ALA A 45 6.26 -4.62 -2.88
N GLU A 46 6.55 -5.92 -2.89
CA GLU A 46 7.19 -6.60 -4.03
C GLU A 46 6.19 -7.08 -5.07
N HIS A 47 4.95 -7.40 -4.67
CA HIS A 47 4.01 -8.10 -5.55
C HIS A 47 2.65 -7.41 -5.68
N TYR A 48 1.86 -7.38 -4.60
CA TYR A 48 0.45 -6.97 -4.72
C TYR A 48 0.30 -5.51 -5.09
N TYR A 49 0.92 -4.60 -4.33
CA TYR A 49 0.73 -3.17 -4.52
C TYR A 49 1.11 -2.69 -5.94
N PRO A 50 2.29 -3.03 -6.50
CA PRO A 50 2.63 -2.62 -7.86
C PRO A 50 1.73 -3.27 -8.92
N HIS A 51 1.37 -4.55 -8.78
CA HIS A 51 0.50 -5.23 -9.75
C HIS A 51 -0.93 -4.64 -9.74
N PHE A 52 -1.47 -4.38 -8.55
CA PHE A 52 -2.82 -3.83 -8.41
C PHE A 52 -2.92 -2.42 -8.94
N LEU A 53 -1.91 -1.58 -8.71
CA LEU A 53 -1.85 -0.22 -9.26
C LEU A 53 -1.57 -0.21 -10.77
N GLN A 54 -0.89 -1.21 -11.30
CA GLN A 54 -0.72 -1.33 -12.75
C GLN A 54 -2.06 -1.62 -13.43
N LYS A 55 -2.91 -2.45 -12.83
CA LYS A 55 -4.21 -2.83 -13.40
C LYS A 55 -5.33 -1.85 -13.08
N TYR A 56 -5.30 -1.27 -11.87
CA TYR A 56 -6.26 -0.30 -11.37
C TYR A 56 -5.52 0.96 -10.89
N PRO A 57 -5.03 1.82 -11.83
CA PRO A 57 -4.23 2.99 -11.48
C PRO A 57 -4.98 4.02 -10.64
N THR A 58 -6.30 4.11 -10.80
CA THR A 58 -7.16 5.02 -10.03
C THR A 58 -8.26 4.26 -9.29
N LEU A 59 -8.84 4.92 -8.27
CA LEU A 59 -10.02 4.41 -7.58
C LEU A 59 -11.21 4.21 -8.54
N GLN A 60 -11.31 5.04 -9.59
CA GLN A 60 -12.35 4.92 -10.61
C GLN A 60 -12.14 3.67 -11.48
N ASP A 61 -10.90 3.35 -11.84
CA ASP A 61 -10.59 2.12 -12.59
C ASP A 61 -10.96 0.88 -11.77
N LEU A 62 -10.63 0.89 -10.47
CA LEU A 62 -11.04 -0.17 -9.54
C LEU A 62 -12.57 -0.28 -9.43
N ALA A 63 -13.28 0.85 -9.34
CA ALA A 63 -14.73 0.88 -9.21
C ALA A 63 -15.47 0.38 -10.47
N ASN A 64 -14.84 0.51 -11.64
CA ASN A 64 -15.41 0.04 -12.92
C ASN A 64 -15.10 -1.44 -13.20
N ALA A 65 -14.19 -2.05 -12.45
CA ALA A 65 -13.84 -3.46 -12.60
C ALA A 65 -14.94 -4.38 -12.06
N SER A 66 -15.06 -5.58 -12.62
CA SER A 66 -15.96 -6.59 -12.05
C SER A 66 -15.40 -7.12 -10.73
N LEU A 67 -16.29 -7.49 -9.81
CA LEU A 67 -15.88 -8.07 -8.53
C LEU A 67 -15.04 -9.34 -8.72
N ASP A 68 -15.39 -10.18 -9.68
CA ASP A 68 -14.67 -11.43 -9.95
C ASP A 68 -13.23 -11.17 -10.41
N GLU A 69 -13.00 -10.16 -11.25
CA GLU A 69 -11.65 -9.75 -11.64
C GLU A 69 -10.84 -9.26 -10.45
N VAL A 70 -11.43 -8.37 -9.64
CA VAL A 70 -10.79 -7.80 -8.45
C VAL A 70 -10.42 -8.90 -7.45
N LEU A 71 -11.32 -9.84 -7.19
CA LEU A 71 -11.05 -10.98 -6.31
C LEU A 71 -9.98 -11.90 -6.91
N GLY A 72 -9.99 -12.11 -8.22
CA GLY A 72 -8.94 -12.85 -8.92
C GLY A 72 -7.56 -12.27 -8.67
N ASP A 73 -7.38 -10.96 -8.87
CA ASP A 73 -6.10 -10.29 -8.64
C ASP A 73 -5.73 -10.17 -7.14
N TRP A 74 -6.72 -10.19 -6.25
CA TRP A 74 -6.51 -10.11 -4.79
C TRP A 74 -6.15 -11.46 -4.17
N SER A 75 -6.53 -12.58 -4.80
CA SER A 75 -6.47 -13.93 -4.22
C SER A 75 -5.08 -14.59 -4.18
N GLY A 76 -4.02 -13.87 -4.58
CA GLY A 76 -2.64 -14.36 -4.49
C GLY A 76 -2.22 -14.69 -3.06
#